data_AF-A0A9Q0GUV2-F1
#
_entry.id   AF-A0A9Q0GUV2-F1
#
_cell.length_a   1.000
_cell.length_b   1.000
_cell.length_c   1.000
_cell.angle_alpha   90.00
_cell.angle_beta   90.00
_cell.angle_gamma   90.00
#
_symmetry.space_group_name_H-M   'P 1'
#
loop_
_entity.id
_entity.type
_entity.pdbx_description
1 polymer ?
#
loop_
_entity_poly.entity_id
_entity_poly.type
_entity_poly.pdbx_seq_one_letter_code
_entity_poly.pdbx_strand_id
1 'polypeptide(L)'
;MGLPILNGENYAEWLELLELTLGCMNLDLAINEEKPEDLTDESTPDQRDYYAKWQRNNNMSLRLIKANMSRTIRRFIPDKPTAREYLDAVKEQYVNTDSSTVSTLIAKLGAIKYNESKDVRDHIMKARDIATQLKDYEIDLSEVYLVHHILNTLPK
;
A
#
# COMPACT_ATOMS: atom_id res chain seq x y z
N MET A 1 0.22 -22.26 4.21
CA MET A 1 0.52 -20.82 4.28
C MET A 1 -0.52 -20.17 5.17
N GLY A 2 -0.12 -19.43 6.20
CA GLY A 2 -1.05 -18.71 7.07
C GLY A 2 -0.99 -17.22 6.77
N LEU A 3 -2.13 -16.54 6.80
CA LEU A 3 -2.20 -15.09 6.68
C LEU A 3 -1.49 -14.46 7.89
N PRO A 4 -0.40 -13.67 7.71
CA PRO A 4 0.27 -13.01 8.82
C PRO A 4 -0.62 -11.94 9.47
N ILE A 5 -0.25 -11.51 10.68
CA ILE A 5 -0.87 -10.33 11.30
C ILE A 5 -0.20 -9.07 10.75
N LEU A 6 -0.97 -8.10 10.27
CA LEU A 6 -0.46 -6.79 9.88
C LEU A 6 0.13 -6.07 11.09
N ASN A 7 1.43 -5.79 11.04
CA ASN A 7 2.20 -5.22 12.15
C ASN A 7 2.80 -3.83 11.86
N GLY A 8 2.68 -3.35 10.62
CA GLY A 8 3.18 -2.04 10.20
C GLY A 8 4.34 -2.13 9.20
N GLU A 9 5.14 -3.19 9.29
CA GLU A 9 6.33 -3.40 8.45
C GLU A 9 6.06 -4.39 7.31
N ASN A 10 5.06 -5.26 7.46
CA ASN A 10 4.75 -6.34 6.54
C ASN A 10 3.56 -6.05 5.61
N TYR A 11 3.26 -4.78 5.31
CA TYR A 11 2.05 -4.42 4.57
C TYR A 11 1.93 -5.09 3.19
N ALA A 12 3.00 -5.09 2.40
CA ALA A 12 3.01 -5.68 1.06
C ALA A 12 2.75 -7.21 1.10
N GLU A 13 3.50 -7.93 1.94
CA GLU A 13 3.33 -9.39 2.13
C GLU A 13 1.94 -9.71 2.69
N TRP A 14 1.47 -8.92 3.64
CA TRP A 14 0.15 -9.08 4.24
C TRP A 14 -0.97 -8.91 3.21
N LEU A 15 -0.87 -7.89 2.36
CA LEU A 15 -1.88 -7.63 1.31
C LEU A 15 -1.91 -8.77 0.30
N GLU A 16 -0.76 -9.21 -0.20
CA GLU A 16 -0.66 -10.31 -1.17
C GLU A 16 -1.27 -11.60 -0.61
N LEU A 17 -0.90 -11.98 0.62
CA LEU A 17 -1.42 -13.19 1.26
C LEU A 17 -2.90 -13.07 1.65
N LEU A 18 -3.38 -11.85 1.96
CA LEU A 18 -4.79 -11.59 2.21
C LEU A 18 -5.60 -11.80 0.93
N GLU A 19 -5.18 -11.20 -0.18
CA GLU A 19 -5.84 -11.31 -1.48
C GLU A 19 -5.88 -12.79 -1.95
N LEU A 20 -4.76 -13.51 -1.82
CA LEU A 20 -4.70 -14.95 -2.10
C LEU A 20 -5.68 -15.74 -1.22
N THR A 21 -5.72 -15.45 0.09
CA THR A 21 -6.62 -16.14 1.03
C THR A 21 -8.09 -15.88 0.70
N LEU A 22 -8.44 -14.63 0.37
CA LEU A 22 -9.80 -14.26 -0.02
C LEU A 22 -10.24 -14.95 -1.31
N GLY A 23 -9.37 -14.99 -2.32
CA GLY A 23 -9.63 -15.72 -3.57
C GLY A 23 -9.81 -17.22 -3.34
N CYS A 24 -8.92 -17.86 -2.56
CA CYS A 24 -9.04 -19.29 -2.23
C CYS A 24 -10.32 -19.62 -1.45
N MET A 25 -10.86 -18.68 -0.68
CA MET A 25 -12.10 -18.85 0.08
C MET A 25 -13.36 -18.42 -0.69
N ASN A 26 -13.24 -17.93 -1.92
CA ASN A 26 -14.32 -17.30 -2.69
C ASN A 26 -15.01 -16.17 -1.90
N LEU A 27 -14.20 -15.29 -1.30
CA LEU A 27 -14.62 -14.13 -0.50
C LEU A 27 -14.25 -12.78 -1.16
N ASP A 28 -13.69 -12.83 -2.36
CA ASP A 28 -13.15 -11.70 -3.11
C ASP A 28 -14.23 -10.90 -3.87
N LEU A 29 -15.45 -11.43 -4.01
CA LEU A 29 -16.56 -10.77 -4.70
C LEU A 29 -16.78 -9.33 -4.22
N ALA A 30 -16.91 -9.14 -2.90
CA ALA A 30 -17.19 -7.83 -2.32
C ALA A 30 -15.95 -6.90 -2.22
N ILE A 31 -14.77 -7.43 -2.55
CA ILE A 31 -13.54 -6.63 -2.69
C ILE A 31 -13.43 -6.12 -4.13
N ASN A 32 -13.77 -6.95 -5.11
CA ASN A 32 -13.58 -6.67 -6.53
C ASN A 32 -14.77 -5.93 -7.16
N GLU A 33 -16.00 -6.22 -6.71
CA GLU A 33 -17.22 -5.65 -7.26
C GLU A 33 -17.78 -4.55 -6.36
N GLU A 34 -18.42 -3.54 -6.96
CA GLU A 34 -19.08 -2.48 -6.21
C GLU A 34 -20.28 -3.03 -5.42
N LYS A 35 -20.70 -2.27 -4.40
CA LYS A 35 -21.90 -2.62 -3.64
C LYS A 35 -23.10 -2.65 -4.62
N PRO A 36 -23.87 -3.75 -4.70
CA PRO A 36 -25.10 -3.76 -5.47
C PRO A 36 -26.10 -2.73 -4.93
N GLU A 37 -27.02 -2.33 -5.80
CA GLU A 37 -28.16 -1.51 -5.40
C GLU A 37 -28.96 -2.19 -4.28
N ASP A 38 -29.53 -1.35 -3.40
CA ASP A 38 -30.36 -1.85 -2.32
C ASP A 38 -31.61 -2.52 -2.89
N LEU A 39 -31.99 -3.65 -2.30
CA LEU A 39 -33.14 -4.42 -2.75
C LEU A 39 -34.45 -3.62 -2.59
N THR A 40 -35.32 -3.72 -3.58
CA THR A 40 -36.67 -3.16 -3.59
C THR A 40 -37.72 -4.28 -3.61
N ASP A 41 -39.00 -3.93 -3.51
CA ASP A 41 -40.09 -4.92 -3.64
C ASP A 41 -40.14 -5.55 -5.04
N GLU A 42 -39.63 -4.85 -6.04
CA GLU A 42 -39.58 -5.29 -7.45
C GLU A 42 -38.35 -6.16 -7.78
N SER A 43 -37.39 -6.30 -6.85
CA SER A 43 -36.18 -7.06 -7.11
C SER A 43 -36.46 -8.53 -7.43
N THR A 44 -35.84 -9.02 -8.49
CA THR A 44 -35.96 -10.40 -8.95
C THR A 44 -35.30 -11.37 -7.94
N PRO A 45 -35.67 -12.67 -7.96
CA PRO A 45 -34.99 -13.68 -7.16
C PRO A 45 -33.46 -13.67 -7.35
N ASP A 46 -32.99 -13.56 -8.60
CA ASP A 46 -31.55 -13.53 -8.91
C ASP A 46 -30.84 -12.31 -8.31
N GLN A 47 -31.48 -11.14 -8.33
CA GLN A 47 -30.93 -9.93 -7.70
C GLN A 47 -30.82 -10.08 -6.18
N ARG A 48 -31.83 -10.69 -5.55
CA ARG A 48 -31.84 -10.96 -4.10
C ARG A 48 -30.74 -11.97 -3.72
N ASP A 49 -30.57 -13.02 -4.50
CA ASP A 49 -29.55 -14.04 -4.30
C ASP A 49 -28.14 -13.46 -4.47
N TYR A 50 -27.92 -12.66 -5.52
CA TYR A 50 -26.66 -11.96 -5.73
C TYR A 50 -26.35 -11.00 -4.57
N TYR A 51 -27.32 -10.17 -4.14
CA TYR A 51 -27.15 -9.27 -3.01
C TYR A 51 -26.78 -10.02 -1.73
N ALA A 52 -27.47 -11.13 -1.43
CA ALA A 52 -27.17 -11.95 -0.26
C ALA A 52 -25.76 -12.56 -0.33
N LYS A 53 -25.34 -13.05 -1.50
CA LYS A 53 -23.99 -13.57 -1.74
C LYS A 53 -22.94 -12.47 -1.53
N TRP A 54 -23.15 -11.29 -2.11
CA TRP A 54 -22.28 -10.13 -1.97
C TRP A 54 -22.18 -9.70 -0.50
N GLN A 55 -23.30 -9.57 0.21
CA GLN A 55 -23.32 -9.16 1.62
C GLN A 55 -22.60 -10.17 2.52
N ARG A 56 -22.76 -11.48 2.26
CA ARG A 56 -22.02 -12.53 2.95
C ARG A 56 -20.52 -12.42 2.73
N ASN A 57 -20.10 -12.21 1.48
CA ASN A 57 -18.70 -12.00 1.11
C ASN A 57 -18.14 -10.78 1.85
N ASN A 58 -18.82 -9.63 1.74
CA ASN A 58 -18.45 -8.38 2.41
C ASN A 58 -18.23 -8.58 3.91
N ASN A 59 -19.18 -9.18 4.60
CA ASN A 59 -19.12 -9.39 6.04
C ASN A 59 -17.96 -10.31 6.45
N MET A 60 -17.69 -11.37 5.70
CA MET A 60 -16.61 -12.31 6.01
C MET A 60 -15.24 -11.72 5.69
N SER A 61 -15.09 -11.04 4.56
CA SER A 61 -13.85 -10.35 4.20
C SER A 61 -13.50 -9.27 5.21
N LEU A 62 -14.47 -8.45 5.62
CA LEU A 62 -14.27 -7.43 6.66
C LEU A 62 -13.81 -8.05 7.99
N ARG A 63 -14.41 -9.18 8.40
CA ARG A 63 -14.00 -9.90 9.61
C ARG A 63 -12.59 -10.47 9.49
N LEU A 64 -12.24 -11.06 8.33
CA LEU A 64 -10.93 -11.63 8.08
C LEU A 64 -9.83 -10.56 8.10
N ILE A 65 -10.06 -9.45 7.40
CA ILE A 65 -9.16 -8.28 7.37
C ILE A 65 -8.94 -7.79 8.80
N LYS A 66 -10.02 -7.47 9.52
CA LYS A 66 -9.92 -6.99 10.90
C LYS A 66 -9.20 -7.99 11.79
N ALA A 67 -9.55 -9.27 11.73
CA ALA A 67 -8.95 -10.31 12.57
C ALA A 67 -7.43 -10.42 12.39
N ASN A 68 -6.94 -10.23 11.16
CA ASN A 68 -5.52 -10.35 10.80
C ASN A 68 -4.74 -9.03 10.85
N MET A 69 -5.16 -8.12 11.72
CA MET A 69 -4.42 -6.89 12.02
C MET A 69 -4.15 -6.76 13.50
N SER A 70 -3.00 -6.17 13.84
CA SER A 70 -2.68 -5.79 15.21
C SER A 70 -3.76 -4.85 15.78
N ARG A 71 -3.97 -4.92 17.10
CA ARG A 71 -4.95 -4.06 17.78
C ARG A 71 -4.63 -2.57 17.61
N THR A 72 -3.35 -2.23 17.55
CA THR A 72 -2.89 -0.86 17.40
C THR A 72 -3.32 -0.31 16.04
N ILE A 73 -2.94 -0.98 14.95
CA ILE A 73 -3.29 -0.55 13.58
C ILE A 73 -4.81 -0.49 13.43
N ARG A 74 -5.52 -1.55 13.86
CA ARG A 74 -6.99 -1.61 13.76
C ARG A 74 -7.71 -0.42 14.42
N ARG A 75 -7.14 0.16 15.49
CA ARG A 75 -7.70 1.35 16.17
C ARG A 75 -7.51 2.65 15.40
N PHE A 76 -6.50 2.73 14.53
CA PHE A 76 -6.23 3.92 13.72
C PHE A 76 -7.02 3.95 12.42
N ILE A 77 -7.52 2.81 11.95
CA ILE A 77 -8.36 2.74 10.74
C ILE A 77 -9.81 3.11 11.09
N PRO A 78 -10.40 4.13 10.44
CA PRO A 78 -11.82 4.44 10.58
C PRO A 78 -12.68 3.24 10.21
N ASP A 79 -13.79 3.04 10.92
CA ASP A 79 -14.72 1.98 10.52
C ASP A 79 -15.40 2.31 9.19
N LYS A 80 -15.67 1.27 8.39
CA LYS A 80 -16.25 1.40 7.05
C LYS A 80 -17.33 0.34 6.83
N PRO A 81 -18.41 0.66 6.10
CA PRO A 81 -19.53 -0.27 5.92
C PRO A 81 -19.17 -1.46 5.02
N THR A 82 -18.22 -1.29 4.09
CA THR A 82 -17.76 -2.37 3.22
C THR A 82 -16.33 -2.82 3.51
N ALA A 83 -16.03 -4.08 3.19
CA ALA A 83 -14.69 -4.65 3.26
C ALA A 83 -13.73 -3.93 2.32
N ARG A 84 -14.20 -3.55 1.13
CA ARG A 84 -13.44 -2.78 0.14
C ARG A 84 -13.04 -1.41 0.69
N GLU A 85 -13.99 -0.59 1.13
CA GLU A 85 -13.68 0.73 1.70
C GLU A 85 -12.79 0.63 2.94
N TYR A 86 -12.95 -0.43 3.74
CA TYR A 86 -12.08 -0.67 4.89
C TYR A 86 -10.65 -0.99 4.45
N LEU A 87 -10.49 -1.85 3.44
CA LEU A 87 -9.17 -2.18 2.86
C LEU A 87 -8.53 -0.95 2.19
N ASP A 88 -9.31 -0.10 1.55
CA ASP A 88 -8.84 1.17 0.97
C ASP A 88 -8.36 2.13 2.06
N ALA A 89 -9.07 2.24 3.18
CA ALA A 89 -8.62 3.03 4.32
C ALA A 89 -7.33 2.47 4.96
N VAL A 90 -7.13 1.15 4.93
CA VAL A 90 -5.85 0.53 5.30
C VAL A 90 -4.78 0.95 4.29
N LYS A 91 -5.02 0.75 2.98
CA LYS A 91 -4.12 1.17 1.88
C LYS A 91 -3.65 2.61 2.06
N GLU A 92 -4.57 3.55 2.29
CA GLU A 92 -4.27 4.97 2.47
C GLU A 92 -3.28 5.24 3.63
N GLN A 93 -3.34 4.51 4.73
CA GLN A 93 -2.37 4.69 5.84
C GLN A 93 -0.95 4.31 5.44
N TYR A 94 -0.79 3.29 4.61
CA TYR A 94 0.51 2.83 4.13
C TYR A 94 0.99 3.66 2.95
N VAL A 95 0.11 4.06 2.03
CA VAL A 95 0.42 5.01 0.94
C VAL A 95 0.83 6.39 1.49
N ASN A 96 0.24 6.86 2.59
CA ASN A 96 0.68 8.10 3.26
C ASN A 96 2.06 7.93 3.92
N THR A 97 2.35 6.75 4.45
CA THR A 97 3.69 6.41 4.96
C THR A 97 4.71 6.41 3.81
N ASP A 98 4.35 5.82 2.67
CA ASP A 98 5.14 5.82 1.45
C ASP A 98 5.36 7.25 0.93
N SER A 99 4.34 8.10 0.91
CA SER A 99 4.46 9.51 0.54
C SER A 99 5.39 10.30 1.46
N SER A 100 5.33 10.07 2.78
CA SER A 100 6.24 10.68 3.74
C SER A 100 7.69 10.14 3.60
N THR A 101 7.83 8.86 3.26
CA THR A 101 9.12 8.20 3.04
C THR A 101 9.75 8.66 1.74
N VAL A 102 8.98 8.72 0.66
CA VAL A 102 9.32 9.34 -0.62
C VAL A 102 9.73 10.80 -0.42
N SER A 103 8.96 11.60 0.31
CA SER A 103 9.30 12.99 0.61
C SER A 103 10.62 13.09 1.37
N THR A 104 10.86 12.18 2.32
CA THR A 104 12.12 12.09 3.06
C THR A 104 13.29 11.68 2.17
N LEU A 105 13.10 10.73 1.25
CA LEU A 105 14.10 10.28 0.29
C LEU A 105 14.44 11.39 -0.71
N ILE A 106 13.44 12.10 -1.23
CA ILE A 106 13.64 13.28 -2.10
C ILE A 106 14.40 14.38 -1.35
N ALA A 107 14.03 14.66 -0.09
CA ALA A 107 14.74 15.65 0.73
C ALA A 107 16.19 15.23 1.00
N LYS A 108 16.43 13.94 1.31
CA LYS A 108 17.78 13.38 1.48
C LYS A 108 18.59 13.49 0.19
N LEU A 109 17.99 13.16 -0.96
CA LEU A 109 18.63 13.29 -2.26
C LEU A 109 19.01 14.75 -2.52
N GLY A 110 18.09 15.69 -2.33
CA GLY A 110 18.34 17.13 -2.49
C GLY A 110 19.39 17.70 -1.52
N ALA A 111 19.49 17.15 -0.32
CA ALA A 111 20.44 17.58 0.71
C ALA A 111 21.80 16.86 0.66
N ILE A 112 21.97 15.87 -0.24
CA ILE A 112 23.27 15.23 -0.44
C ILE A 112 24.28 16.31 -0.82
N LYS A 113 25.34 16.43 -0.01
CA LYS A 113 26.49 17.29 -0.27
C LYS A 113 27.74 16.44 -0.21
N TYR A 114 28.67 16.71 -1.13
CA TYR A 114 29.97 16.10 -1.04
C TYR A 114 30.64 16.48 0.27
N ASN A 115 31.22 15.49 0.93
CA ASN A 115 32.05 15.71 2.10
C ASN A 115 33.49 15.54 1.66
N GLU A 116 34.29 16.61 1.78
CA GLU A 116 35.71 16.67 1.39
C GLU A 116 36.60 15.59 2.04
N SER A 117 36.10 14.95 3.10
CA SER A 117 36.76 13.81 3.77
C SER A 117 36.40 12.43 3.21
N LYS A 118 35.48 12.33 2.23
CA LYS A 118 34.97 11.07 1.67
C LYS A 118 35.24 10.95 0.18
N ASP A 119 35.41 9.71 -0.29
CA ASP A 119 35.62 9.43 -1.72
C ASP A 119 34.37 9.83 -2.54
N VAL A 120 34.61 10.35 -3.76
CA VAL A 120 33.58 10.64 -4.77
C VAL A 120 32.75 9.38 -5.05
N ARG A 121 33.37 8.21 -5.00
CA ARG A 121 32.67 6.93 -5.14
C ARG A 121 31.58 6.72 -4.09
N ASP A 122 31.87 7.03 -2.82
CA ASP A 122 30.89 6.90 -1.72
C ASP A 122 29.71 7.87 -1.90
N HIS A 123 29.99 9.05 -2.44
CA HIS A 123 28.98 10.07 -2.74
C HIS A 123 28.03 9.59 -3.85
N ILE A 124 28.59 9.07 -4.95
CA ILE A 124 27.81 8.48 -6.06
C ILE A 124 26.96 7.31 -5.56
N MET A 125 27.54 6.42 -4.75
CA MET A 125 26.83 5.25 -4.23
C MET A 125 25.63 5.64 -3.37
N LYS A 126 25.74 6.67 -2.52
CA LYS A 126 24.61 7.15 -1.71
C LYS A 126 23.47 7.73 -2.56
N ALA A 127 23.81 8.53 -3.56
CA ALA A 127 22.79 9.09 -4.46
C ALA A 127 22.06 7.99 -5.24
N ARG A 128 22.81 6.97 -5.72
CA ARG A 128 22.25 5.80 -6.40
C ARG A 128 21.40 4.93 -5.49
N ASP A 129 21.82 4.74 -4.24
CA ASP A 129 21.07 3.97 -3.24
C ASP A 129 19.70 4.60 -2.97
N ILE A 130 19.65 5.93 -2.79
CA ILE A 130 18.39 6.67 -2.63
C ILE A 130 17.52 6.57 -3.90
N ALA A 131 18.13 6.66 -5.09
CA ALA A 131 17.40 6.50 -6.35
C ALA A 131 16.81 5.09 -6.52
N THR A 132 17.53 4.07 -6.06
CA THR A 132 17.03 2.69 -6.04
C THR A 132 15.85 2.56 -5.09
N GLN A 133 15.96 3.12 -3.88
CA GLN A 133 14.85 3.12 -2.91
C GLN A 133 13.62 3.86 -3.45
N LEU A 134 13.79 4.98 -4.17
CA LEU A 134 12.68 5.68 -4.82
C LEU A 134 12.00 4.84 -5.91
N LYS A 135 12.75 3.99 -6.60
CA LYS A 135 12.21 3.08 -7.61
C LYS A 135 11.29 2.01 -7.02
N ASP A 136 11.54 1.57 -5.79
CA ASP A 136 10.66 0.65 -5.07
C ASP A 136 9.28 1.27 -4.75
N TYR A 137 9.19 2.61 -4.81
CA TYR A 137 7.94 3.39 -4.70
C TYR A 137 7.41 3.88 -6.06
N GLU A 138 7.80 3.22 -7.16
CA GLU A 138 7.44 3.57 -8.55
C GLU A 138 7.90 4.97 -9.02
N ILE A 139 8.85 5.59 -8.32
CA ILE A 139 9.45 6.87 -8.71
C ILE A 139 10.78 6.60 -9.41
N ASP A 140 10.72 6.51 -10.74
CA ASP A 140 11.90 6.33 -11.56
C ASP A 140 12.56 7.68 -11.89
N LEU A 141 13.72 7.94 -11.30
CA LEU A 141 14.52 9.12 -11.62
C LEU A 141 15.29 8.84 -12.92
N SER A 142 15.18 9.75 -13.89
CA SER A 142 15.97 9.61 -15.12
C SER A 142 17.47 9.61 -14.81
N GLU A 143 18.22 8.78 -15.52
CA GLU A 143 19.68 8.70 -15.36
C GLU A 143 20.34 10.06 -15.60
N VAL A 144 19.80 10.83 -16.56
CA VAL A 144 20.23 12.20 -16.86
C VAL A 144 20.07 13.12 -15.63
N TYR A 145 18.92 13.06 -14.95
CA TYR A 145 18.69 13.84 -13.73
C TYR A 145 19.66 13.41 -12.62
N LEU A 146 19.83 12.11 -12.40
CA LEU A 146 20.67 11.59 -11.34
C LEU A 146 22.14 11.99 -11.53
N VAL A 147 22.67 11.86 -12.75
CA VAL A 147 24.03 12.29 -13.10
C VAL A 147 24.21 13.79 -12.88
N HIS A 148 23.27 14.60 -13.39
CA HIS A 148 23.34 16.06 -13.24
C HIS A 148 23.27 16.49 -11.77
N HIS A 149 22.40 15.86 -10.97
CA HIS A 149 22.28 16.12 -9.54
C HIS A 149 23.56 15.78 -8.77
N ILE A 150 24.16 14.63 -9.06
CA ILE A 150 25.43 14.21 -8.43
C ILE A 150 26.55 15.20 -8.77
N LEU A 151 26.68 15.61 -10.02
CA LEU A 151 27.72 16.58 -10.44
C LEU A 151 27.56 17.93 -9.73
N ASN A 152 26.33 18.41 -9.54
CA ASN A 152 26.05 19.68 -8.88
C ASN A 152 26.29 19.67 -7.35
N THR A 153 26.49 18.49 -6.76
CA THR A 153 26.72 18.33 -5.31
C THR A 153 28.19 18.09 -4.97
N LEU A 154 29.07 18.02 -5.99
CA LEU A 154 30.52 17.99 -5.85
C LEU A 154 31.08 19.40 -5.55
N PRO A 155 32.26 19.49 -4.91
CA PRO A 155 32.90 20.77 -4.64
C PRO A 155 33.32 21.40 -5.97
N LYS A 156 33.24 22.73 -6.01
CA LYS A 156 33.64 23.53 -7.17
C LYS A 156 35.14 23.71 -7.23
#